data_AF-A0A7J4PYA1-F1
#
_entry.id   AF-A0A7J4PYA1-F1
#
_cell.length_a   1.000
_cell.length_b   1.000
_cell.length_c   1.000
_cell.angle_alpha   90.00
_cell.angle_beta   90.00
_cell.angle_gamma   90.00
#
_symmetry.space_group_name_H-M   'P 1'
#
loop_
_entity.id
_entity.type
_entity.pdbx_description
1 polymer ?
#
loop_
_entity_poly.entity_id
_entity_poly.type
_entity_poly.pdbx_seq_one_letter_code
_entity_poly.pdbx_strand_id
1 'polypeptide(L)'
;MNQRIEHIDSIRAIAVLLMVMVHAAATWGPPSTTQPSLLVYIVSGMGGLAAPLFVTVFGWGCVRGTSTAKQRMIRASFFFVAQTAINLSSPHLFDPFSPGVLTLFGALILFQPLWLKPLQINQEKSNRIFLLVFAAMLLFATFCSTFMGP
;
A
#
# COMPACT_ATOMS: atom_id res chain seq x y z
N MET A 1 -4.21 13.40 27.27
CA MET A 1 -4.77 13.91 25.99
C MET A 1 -3.99 13.29 24.85
N ASN A 2 -4.61 12.47 24.02
CA ASN A 2 -3.95 11.87 22.86
C ASN A 2 -3.87 12.94 21.76
N GLN A 3 -2.77 13.69 21.71
CA GLN A 3 -2.58 14.74 20.70
C GLN A 3 -2.65 14.12 19.30
N ARG A 4 -3.61 14.59 18.50
CA ARG A 4 -3.64 14.27 17.07
C ARG A 4 -2.41 14.88 16.43
N ILE A 5 -1.75 14.12 15.56
CA ILE A 5 -0.63 14.64 14.77
C ILE A 5 -1.21 15.10 13.44
N GLU A 6 -1.43 16.40 13.32
CA GLU A 6 -2.04 17.01 12.12
C GLU A 6 -1.26 16.65 10.85
N HIS A 7 0.08 16.62 10.92
CA HIS A 7 0.93 16.23 9.79
C HIS A 7 0.64 14.81 9.26
N ILE A 8 0.28 13.86 10.13
CA ILE A 8 -0.05 12.49 9.70
C ILE A 8 -1.40 12.45 8.96
N ASP A 9 -2.35 13.27 9.40
CA ASP A 9 -3.66 13.37 8.75
C ASP A 9 -3.51 14.03 7.37
N SER A 10 -2.63 15.05 7.24
CA SER A 10 -2.27 15.65 5.93
C SER A 10 -1.59 14.67 4.99
N ILE A 11 -0.63 13.86 5.47
CA ILE A 11 0.04 12.85 4.63
C ILE A 11 -0.96 11.78 4.17
N ARG A 12 -1.91 11.38 5.03
CA ARG A 12 -2.98 10.46 4.65
C ARG A 12 -3.87 11.03 3.55
N ALA A 13 -4.23 12.31 3.65
CA ALA A 13 -5.03 12.99 2.64
C ALA A 13 -4.27 13.04 1.28
N ILE A 14 -2.98 13.36 1.31
CA ILE A 14 -2.13 13.35 0.10
C ILE A 14 -2.06 11.95 -0.51
N ALA A 15 -1.89 10.90 0.30
CA ALA A 15 -1.84 9.52 -0.19
C ALA A 15 -3.15 9.11 -0.90
N VAL A 16 -4.31 9.52 -0.37
CA VAL A 16 -5.61 9.27 -1.01
C VAL A 16 -5.75 10.07 -2.31
N LEU A 17 -5.34 11.33 -2.34
CA LEU A 17 -5.38 12.16 -3.55
C LEU A 17 -4.51 11.57 -4.67
N LEU A 18 -3.30 11.11 -4.35
CA LEU A 18 -2.40 10.49 -5.32
C LEU A 18 -2.94 9.13 -5.83
N MET A 19 -3.59 8.35 -4.96
CA MET A 19 -4.22 7.09 -5.34
C MET A 19 -5.38 7.30 -6.32
N VAL A 20 -6.25 8.28 -6.04
CA VAL A 20 -7.36 8.65 -6.95
C VAL A 20 -6.80 9.19 -8.27
N MET A 21 -5.75 10.00 -8.22
CA MET A 21 -5.07 10.52 -9.43
C MET A 21 -4.58 9.39 -10.34
N VAL A 22 -3.93 8.35 -9.80
CA VAL A 22 -3.43 7.22 -10.60
C VAL A 22 -4.57 6.47 -11.29
N HIS A 23 -5.66 6.24 -10.59
CA HIS A 23 -6.80 5.56 -11.19
C HIS A 23 -7.51 6.42 -12.22
N ALA A 24 -7.66 7.72 -11.97
CA ALA A 24 -8.17 8.66 -12.96
C ALA A 24 -7.27 8.74 -14.21
N ALA A 25 -5.95 8.78 -14.01
CA ALA A 25 -4.97 8.81 -15.09
C ALA A 25 -4.97 7.51 -15.91
N ALA A 26 -5.23 6.36 -15.28
CA ALA A 26 -5.40 5.10 -15.98
C ALA A 26 -6.72 5.02 -16.76
N THR A 27 -7.80 5.64 -16.27
CA THR A 27 -9.11 5.65 -16.95
C THR A 27 -9.16 6.63 -18.13
N TRP A 28 -8.51 7.79 -18.02
CA TRP A 28 -8.52 8.85 -19.04
C TRP A 28 -7.14 9.10 -19.66
N GLY A 29 -6.29 8.08 -19.68
CA GLY A 29 -4.94 8.17 -20.23
C GLY A 29 -4.93 8.52 -21.72
N PRO A 30 -3.91 9.26 -22.19
CA PRO A 30 -3.77 9.55 -23.62
C PRO A 30 -3.58 8.26 -24.43
N PRO A 31 -4.00 8.23 -25.71
CA PRO A 31 -3.78 7.08 -26.59
C PRO A 31 -2.29 6.75 -26.70
N SER A 32 -1.97 5.47 -26.94
CA SER A 32 -0.61 4.92 -27.01
C SER A 32 0.29 5.55 -28.09
N THR A 33 -0.26 6.41 -28.95
CA THR A 33 0.43 7.12 -30.04
C THR A 33 0.93 8.51 -29.64
N THR A 34 0.63 9.00 -28.43
CA THR A 34 1.03 10.33 -27.97
C THR A 34 2.48 10.33 -27.44
N GLN A 35 3.31 11.27 -27.92
CA GLN A 35 4.68 11.43 -27.41
C GLN A 35 4.66 11.77 -25.90
N PRO A 36 5.59 11.21 -25.10
CA PRO A 36 5.64 11.48 -23.67
C PRO A 36 5.98 12.95 -23.42
N SER A 37 5.01 13.70 -22.90
CA SER A 37 5.20 15.08 -22.47
C SER A 37 5.76 15.14 -21.06
N LEU A 38 6.35 16.27 -20.66
CA LEU A 38 6.80 16.51 -19.28
C LEU A 38 5.69 16.20 -18.24
N LEU A 39 4.43 16.46 -18.60
CA LEU A 39 3.27 16.19 -17.77
C LEU A 39 3.10 14.69 -17.51
N VAL A 40 3.32 13.82 -18.51
CA VAL A 40 3.23 12.36 -18.35
C VAL A 40 4.26 11.87 -17.35
N TYR A 41 5.50 12.40 -17.38
CA TYR A 41 6.53 12.03 -16.41
C TYR A 41 6.19 12.48 -15.00
N ILE A 42 5.66 13.70 -14.83
CA ILE A 42 5.23 14.21 -13.52
C ILE A 42 4.08 13.36 -12.96
N VAL A 43 3.03 13.11 -13.75
CA VAL A 43 1.86 12.33 -13.31
C VAL A 43 2.25 10.88 -13.03
N SER A 44 3.11 10.28 -13.85
CA SER A 44 3.61 8.91 -13.62
C SER A 44 4.47 8.83 -12.36
N GLY A 45 5.34 9.82 -12.12
CA GLY A 45 6.16 9.91 -10.92
C GLY A 45 5.33 10.11 -9.66
N MET A 46 4.36 11.02 -9.70
CA MET A 46 3.39 11.23 -8.60
C MET A 46 2.57 9.97 -8.32
N GLY A 47 2.22 9.23 -9.36
CA GLY A 47 1.51 7.96 -9.23
C GLY A 47 2.34 6.85 -8.60
N GLY A 48 3.63 6.76 -8.96
CA GLY A 48 4.57 5.83 -8.32
C GLY A 48 4.75 6.08 -6.82
N LEU A 49 4.52 7.30 -6.34
CA LEU A 49 4.59 7.66 -4.91
C LEU A 49 3.34 7.26 -4.11
N ALA A 50 2.20 7.01 -4.77
CA ALA A 50 0.94 6.73 -4.08
C ALA A 50 1.03 5.46 -3.22
N ALA A 51 1.53 4.35 -3.77
CA ALA A 51 1.63 3.09 -3.06
C ALA A 51 2.60 3.15 -1.85
N PRO A 52 3.84 3.67 -1.97
CA PRO A 52 4.74 3.85 -0.83
C PRO A 52 4.15 4.72 0.28
N LEU A 53 3.47 5.82 -0.06
CA LEU A 53 2.84 6.69 0.94
C LEU A 53 1.68 5.99 1.67
N PHE A 54 0.87 5.23 0.94
CA PHE A 54 -0.24 4.50 1.53
C PHE A 54 0.27 3.41 2.50
N VAL A 55 1.28 2.64 2.10
CA VAL A 55 1.88 1.59 2.92
C VAL A 55 2.57 2.16 4.16
N THR A 56 3.30 3.27 4.04
CA THR A 56 4.01 3.89 5.18
C THR A 56 3.05 4.47 6.22
N VAL A 57 2.03 5.23 5.79
CA VAL A 57 1.00 5.77 6.71
C VAL A 57 0.21 4.65 7.37
N PHE A 58 -0.13 3.61 6.61
CA PHE A 58 -0.82 2.44 7.12
C PHE A 58 0.03 1.68 8.16
N GLY A 59 1.31 1.42 7.86
CA GLY A 59 2.25 0.76 8.76
C GLY A 59 2.47 1.57 10.05
N TRP A 60 2.67 2.88 9.94
CA TRP A 60 2.74 3.79 11.08
C TRP A 60 1.48 3.72 11.96
N GLY A 61 0.30 3.73 11.34
CA GLY A 61 -0.98 3.56 12.04
C GLY A 61 -1.11 2.22 12.76
N CYS A 62 -0.57 1.14 12.20
CA CYS A 62 -0.56 -0.20 12.81
C CYS A 62 0.38 -0.28 14.03
N VAL A 63 1.55 0.38 13.97
CA VAL A 63 2.53 0.39 15.07
C VAL A 63 2.01 1.22 16.25
N ARG A 64 1.41 2.38 15.98
CA ARG A 64 0.95 3.32 17.01
C ARG A 64 -0.44 3.02 17.56
N GLY A 65 -1.25 2.27 16.82
CA GLY A 65 -2.62 1.95 17.19
C GLY A 65 -2.73 0.74 18.12
N THR A 66 -3.22 0.95 19.34
CA THR A 66 -3.65 -0.13 20.23
C THR A 66 -5.04 -0.62 19.82
N SER A 67 -5.12 -1.54 18.86
CA SER A 67 -6.39 -2.15 18.46
C SER A 67 -6.58 -3.54 19.04
N THR A 68 -7.73 -3.77 19.67
CA THR A 68 -8.18 -5.08 20.14
C THR A 68 -8.42 -6.03 18.96
N ALA A 69 -8.30 -7.35 19.17
CA ALA A 69 -8.54 -8.36 18.13
C ALA A 69 -9.89 -8.18 17.41
N LYS A 70 -10.97 -7.86 18.15
CA LYS A 70 -12.31 -7.59 17.59
C LYS A 70 -12.32 -6.40 16.63
N GLN A 71 -11.63 -5.30 16.97
CA GLN A 71 -11.55 -4.12 16.11
C GLN A 71 -10.73 -4.39 14.85
N ARG A 72 -9.67 -5.20 14.96
CA ARG A 72 -8.86 -5.63 13.81
C ARG A 72 -9.69 -6.46 12.83
N MET A 73 -10.48 -7.41 13.34
CA MET A 73 -11.39 -8.22 12.52
C MET A 73 -12.40 -7.35 11.75
N ILE A 74 -13.02 -6.38 12.42
CA ILE A 74 -13.99 -5.46 11.77
C ILE A 74 -13.31 -4.64 10.68
N ARG A 75 -12.13 -4.08 10.95
CA ARG A 75 -11.38 -3.31 9.96
C ARG A 75 -10.95 -4.15 8.76
N ALA A 76 -10.43 -5.36 9.00
CA ALA A 76 -10.05 -6.28 7.94
C ALA A 76 -11.27 -6.66 7.09
N SER A 77 -12.38 -7.04 7.73
CA SER A 77 -13.64 -7.38 7.06
C SER A 77 -14.14 -6.23 6.18
N PHE A 78 -14.05 -4.99 6.65
CA PHE A 78 -14.40 -3.81 5.84
C PHE A 78 -13.56 -3.74 4.55
N PHE A 79 -12.25 -4.00 4.60
CA PHE A 79 -11.40 -4.02 3.40
C PHE A 79 -11.78 -5.15 2.44
N PHE A 80 -12.09 -6.34 2.94
CA PHE A 80 -12.56 -7.45 2.10
C PHE A 80 -13.89 -7.12 1.41
N VAL A 81 -14.87 -6.59 2.16
CA VAL A 81 -16.17 -6.18 1.61
C VAL A 81 -16.01 -5.05 0.59
N ALA A 82 -15.17 -4.06 0.89
CA ALA A 82 -14.90 -2.96 -0.03
C ALA A 82 -14.24 -3.46 -1.33
N GLN A 83 -13.31 -4.42 -1.27
CA GLN A 83 -12.74 -5.03 -2.49
C GLN A 83 -13.83 -5.73 -3.30
N THR A 84 -14.68 -6.54 -2.67
CA THR A 84 -15.78 -7.22 -3.36
C THR A 84 -16.75 -6.21 -4.00
N ALA A 85 -17.09 -5.13 -3.30
CA ALA A 85 -17.98 -4.09 -3.81
C ALA A 85 -17.38 -3.37 -5.03
N ILE A 86 -16.09 -3.04 -5.01
CA ILE A 86 -15.39 -2.42 -6.13
C ILE A 86 -15.31 -3.39 -7.32
N ASN A 87 -14.93 -4.66 -7.08
CA ASN A 87 -14.88 -5.68 -8.13
C ASN A 87 -16.25 -5.87 -8.81
N LEU A 88 -17.35 -5.76 -8.06
CA LEU A 88 -18.70 -5.86 -8.60
C LEU A 88 -19.14 -4.59 -9.35
N SER A 89 -18.68 -3.42 -8.91
CA SER A 89 -19.06 -2.12 -9.50
C SER A 89 -18.31 -1.81 -10.80
N SER A 90 -17.11 -2.38 -10.98
CA SER A 90 -16.29 -2.18 -12.18
C SER A 90 -15.92 -3.51 -12.85
N PRO A 91 -16.91 -4.27 -13.37
CA PRO A 91 -16.67 -5.57 -14.00
C PRO A 91 -15.91 -5.48 -15.32
N HIS A 92 -15.77 -4.28 -15.88
CA HIS A 92 -14.98 -4.02 -17.09
C HIS A 92 -13.47 -3.87 -16.84
N LEU A 93 -13.05 -3.69 -15.58
CA LEU A 93 -11.64 -3.51 -15.18
C LEU A 93 -11.13 -4.65 -14.28
N PHE A 94 -12.03 -5.37 -13.60
CA PHE A 94 -11.65 -6.39 -12.64
C PHE A 94 -12.54 -7.62 -12.73
N ASP A 95 -11.93 -8.81 -12.67
CA ASP A 95 -12.67 -10.03 -12.44
C ASP A 95 -13.28 -10.03 -11.02
N PRO A 96 -14.52 -10.52 -10.83
CA PRO A 96 -15.23 -10.47 -9.55
C PRO A 96 -14.42 -11.02 -8.36
N PHE A 97 -13.57 -12.03 -8.60
CA PHE A 97 -12.78 -12.73 -7.59
C PHE A 97 -11.28 -12.42 -7.61
N SER A 98 -10.86 -11.37 -8.33
CA SER A 98 -9.43 -11.03 -8.36
C SER A 98 -8.99 -10.41 -7.02
N PRO A 99 -7.95 -10.96 -6.36
CA PRO A 99 -7.40 -10.37 -5.15
C PRO A 99 -6.70 -9.05 -5.47
N GLY A 100 -7.10 -7.98 -4.78
CA GLY A 100 -6.59 -6.63 -4.97
C GLY A 100 -5.78 -6.08 -3.78
N VAL A 101 -5.39 -4.82 -3.91
CA VAL A 101 -4.61 -4.10 -2.90
C VAL A 101 -5.36 -3.99 -1.57
N LEU A 102 -6.69 -3.85 -1.57
CA LEU A 102 -7.46 -3.77 -0.31
C LEU A 102 -7.47 -5.12 0.42
N THR A 103 -7.56 -6.24 -0.30
CA THR A 103 -7.46 -7.58 0.32
C THR A 103 -6.09 -7.83 0.94
N LEU A 104 -5.02 -7.31 0.32
CA LEU A 104 -3.66 -7.36 0.89
C LEU A 104 -3.57 -6.53 2.18
N PHE A 105 -4.11 -5.31 2.20
CA PHE A 105 -4.18 -4.51 3.43
C PHE A 105 -5.03 -5.20 4.50
N GLY A 106 -6.16 -5.80 4.14
CA GLY A 106 -6.99 -6.59 5.04
C GLY A 106 -6.22 -7.76 5.67
N ALA A 107 -5.49 -8.53 4.86
CA ALA A 107 -4.62 -9.59 5.34
C ALA A 107 -3.52 -9.04 6.27
N LEU A 108 -2.90 -7.91 5.92
CA LEU A 108 -1.84 -7.29 6.73
C LEU A 108 -2.34 -6.87 8.12
N ILE A 109 -3.59 -6.41 8.25
CA ILE A 109 -4.24 -6.14 9.56
C ILE A 109 -4.41 -7.43 10.36
N LEU A 110 -4.79 -8.54 9.71
CA LEU A 110 -4.94 -9.83 10.40
C LEU A 110 -3.59 -10.37 10.87
N PHE A 111 -2.54 -10.21 10.05
CA PHE A 111 -1.17 -10.59 10.41
C PHE A 111 -0.52 -9.64 11.40
N GLN A 112 -1.07 -8.44 11.65
CA GLN A 112 -0.57 -7.41 12.59
C GLN A 112 0.06 -7.95 13.89
N PRO A 113 -0.59 -8.83 14.69
CA PRO A 113 0.00 -9.30 15.95
C PRO A 113 1.22 -10.21 15.77
N LEU A 114 1.38 -10.84 14.60
CA LEU A 114 2.45 -11.78 14.33
C LEU A 114 3.77 -11.07 14.03
N TRP A 115 3.74 -9.97 13.27
CA TRP A 115 4.94 -9.20 12.91
C TRP A 115 5.24 -8.04 13.87
N LEU A 116 4.23 -7.40 14.49
CA LEU A 116 4.50 -6.25 15.38
C LEU A 116 5.06 -6.65 16.76
N LYS A 117 4.62 -7.77 17.33
CA LYS A 117 5.11 -8.25 18.64
C LYS A 117 6.64 -8.40 18.68
N PRO A 118 7.29 -9.11 17.75
CA PRO A 118 8.75 -9.27 17.77
C PRO A 118 9.50 -7.96 17.50
N LEU A 119 8.94 -7.06 16.68
CA LEU A 119 9.56 -5.76 16.35
C LEU A 119 9.55 -4.78 17.53
N GLN A 120 8.52 -4.79 18.36
CA GLN A 120 8.41 -3.89 19.52
C GLN A 120 9.23 -4.34 20.73
N ILE A 121 9.45 -5.65 20.91
CA ILE A 121 10.13 -6.19 22.10
C ILE A 121 11.64 -5.89 22.09
N ASN A 122 12.26 -5.69 20.92
CA ASN A 122 13.71 -5.56 20.85
C ASN A 122 14.16 -4.68 19.67
N GLN A 123 14.30 -3.37 19.92
CA GLN A 123 14.64 -2.35 18.91
C GLN A 123 15.95 -2.68 18.15
N GLU A 124 16.97 -3.20 18.84
CA GLU A 124 18.24 -3.61 18.21
C GLU A 124 18.06 -4.79 17.24
N LYS A 125 17.22 -5.78 17.61
CA LYS A 125 16.87 -6.87 16.69
C LYS A 125 15.99 -6.37 15.55
N SER A 126 15.13 -5.38 15.77
CA SER A 126 14.29 -4.77 14.73
C SER A 126 15.14 -4.15 13.62
N ASN A 127 16.22 -3.42 13.94
CA ASN A 127 17.13 -2.88 12.93
C ASN A 127 17.82 -3.99 12.11
N ARG A 128 18.25 -5.07 12.77
CA ARG A 128 18.85 -6.23 12.07
C ARG A 128 17.85 -6.95 11.17
N ILE A 129 16.61 -7.12 11.63
CA ILE A 129 15.52 -7.72 10.84
C ILE A 129 15.19 -6.84 9.63
N PHE A 130 15.10 -5.52 9.83
CA PHE A 130 14.87 -4.57 8.73
C PHE A 130 15.99 -4.64 7.69
N LEU A 131 17.25 -4.60 8.12
CA LEU A 131 18.41 -4.70 7.23
C LEU A 131 18.44 -6.04 6.49
N LEU A 132 18.12 -7.15 7.16
CA LEU A 132 18.02 -8.47 6.53
C LEU A 132 16.92 -8.52 5.47
N VAL A 133 15.72 -8.03 5.80
CA VAL A 133 14.59 -8.00 4.85
C VAL A 133 14.93 -7.10 3.66
N PHE A 134 15.53 -5.94 3.90
CA PHE A 134 15.95 -5.02 2.83
C PHE A 134 17.02 -5.63 1.93
N ALA A 135 18.05 -6.25 2.51
CA ALA A 135 19.08 -6.96 1.76
C ALA A 135 18.51 -8.13 0.96
N ALA A 136 17.59 -8.91 1.56
CA ALA A 136 16.89 -9.98 0.87
C ALA A 136 16.02 -9.46 -0.28
N MET A 137 15.35 -8.32 -0.11
CA MET A 137 14.55 -7.69 -1.16
C MET A 137 15.43 -7.22 -2.32
N LEU A 138 16.59 -6.61 -2.04
CA LEU A 138 17.54 -6.20 -3.07
C LEU A 138 18.12 -7.41 -3.82
N LEU A 139 18.48 -8.48 -3.10
CA LEU A 139 18.93 -9.74 -3.69
C LEU A 139 17.85 -10.40 -4.54
N PHE A 140 16.60 -10.38 -4.07
CA PHE A 140 15.48 -10.92 -4.83
C PHE A 140 15.19 -10.08 -6.07
N ALA A 141 15.27 -8.75 -5.97
CA ALA A 141 15.08 -7.86 -7.11
C ALA A 141 16.17 -8.06 -8.17
N THR A 142 17.44 -8.17 -7.77
CA THR A 142 18.54 -8.44 -8.70
C THR A 142 18.43 -9.84 -9.30
N PHE A 143 18.02 -10.84 -8.51
CA PHE A 143 17.73 -12.18 -9.01
C PHE A 143 16.56 -12.19 -10.00
N CYS A 144 15.45 -11.50 -9.74
CA CYS A 144 14.35 -11.41 -10.70
C CYS A 144 14.72 -10.61 -11.95
N SER A 145 15.61 -9.63 -11.86
CA SER A 145 16.08 -8.89 -13.02
C SER A 145 16.87 -9.76 -14.02
N THR A 146 17.41 -10.90 -13.59
CA THR A 146 18.03 -11.86 -14.54
C THR A 146 17.01 -12.74 -15.27
N PHE A 147 15.77 -12.81 -14.78
CA PHE A 147 14.65 -13.53 -15.42
C PHE A 147 13.80 -12.64 -16.33
N MET A 148 13.86 -11.31 -16.14
CA MET A 148 13.32 -10.36 -17.09
C MET A 148 14.38 -10.22 -18.21
N GLY A 149 14.12 -10.86 -19.35
CA GLY A 149 15.01 -10.84 -20.52
C GLY A 149 15.38 -9.42 -20.99
N PRO A 150 16.35 -9.29 -21.94
CA PRO A 150 16.87 -8.01 -22.40
C PRO A 150 15.79 -7.08 -22.97
#